data_AF-A0A4R2IWV3-F1
#
_entry.id   AF-A0A4R2IWV3-F1
#
_cell.length_a   1.000
_cell.length_b   1.000
_cell.length_c   1.000
_cell.angle_alpha   90.00
_cell.angle_beta   90.00
_cell.angle_gamma   90.00
#
_symmetry.space_group_name_H-M   'P 1'
#
loop_
_entity.id
_entity.type
_entity.pdbx_description
1 polymer ?
#
loop_
_entity_poly.entity_id
_entity_poly.type
_entity_poly.pdbx_seq_one_letter_code
_entity_poly.pdbx_strand_id
1 'polypeptide(L)'
;MRRSLGGLAIVHGIVGLVTCLSLIVFYIVEGPFGAINDVGNAVLGVLSAGLAWMSWRSGARCPAAFVGIAAVGAAITVVGSYLVLSDATGFFLAGLVSSVGFALIGVWLIAVNHWSAADSPGPRRLRTAGLVAGAVMALGFINAPGIAMGLDGMDTAPAWTFLGGFSWAGTYLLFPIWSLRLARALPRRQG
;
A
#
# COMPACT_ATOMS: atom_id res chain seq x y z
N MET A 1 -5.56 -22.20 2.27
CA MET A 1 -5.43 -20.79 2.71
C MET A 1 -3.99 -20.28 2.77
N ARG A 2 -3.05 -20.90 3.50
CA ARG A 2 -1.65 -20.42 3.51
C ARG A 2 -0.97 -20.38 2.14
N ARG A 3 -1.24 -21.35 1.24
CA ARG A 3 -0.78 -21.31 -0.16
C ARG A 3 -1.32 -20.09 -0.92
N SER A 4 -2.62 -19.83 -0.79
CA SER A 4 -3.30 -18.69 -1.40
C SER A 4 -2.76 -17.36 -0.86
N LEU A 5 -2.48 -17.26 0.45
CA LEU A 5 -1.83 -16.08 1.05
C LEU A 5 -0.41 -15.85 0.48
N GLY A 6 0.38 -16.92 0.36
CA GLY A 6 1.73 -16.83 -0.22
C GLY A 6 1.72 -16.41 -1.69
N GLY A 7 0.83 -16.98 -2.50
CA GLY A 7 0.66 -16.58 -3.90
C GLY A 7 0.22 -15.12 -4.02
N LEU A 8 -0.76 -14.70 -3.22
CA LEU A 8 -1.24 -13.33 -3.20
C LEU A 8 -0.13 -12.34 -2.79
N ALA A 9 0.70 -12.70 -1.82
CA ALA A 9 1.82 -11.88 -1.37
C ALA A 9 2.93 -11.77 -2.44
N ILE A 10 3.15 -12.81 -3.25
CA ILE A 10 4.05 -12.73 -4.42
C ILE A 10 3.49 -11.74 -5.44
N VAL A 11 2.23 -11.90 -5.84
CA VAL A 11 1.58 -11.04 -6.84
C VAL A 11 1.57 -9.58 -6.37
N HIS A 12 1.18 -9.34 -5.11
CA HIS A 12 1.21 -8.02 -4.49
C HIS A 12 2.61 -7.40 -4.52
N GLY A 13 3.64 -8.16 -4.14
CA GLY A 13 5.02 -7.71 -4.16
C GLY A 13 5.53 -7.34 -5.56
N ILE A 14 5.20 -8.15 -6.57
CA ILE A 14 5.57 -7.88 -7.97
C ILE A 14 4.84 -6.65 -8.49
N VAL A 15 3.52 -6.59 -8.30
CA VAL A 15 2.71 -5.44 -8.75
C VAL A 15 3.24 -4.16 -8.14
N GLY A 16 3.48 -4.10 -6.82
CA GLY A 16 3.97 -2.87 -6.19
C GLY A 16 5.31 -2.39 -6.74
N LEU A 17 6.25 -3.29 -7.02
CA LEU A 17 7.56 -2.94 -7.60
C LEU A 17 7.44 -2.52 -9.08
N VAL A 18 6.56 -3.18 -9.85
CA VAL A 18 6.30 -2.80 -11.25
C VAL A 18 5.60 -1.44 -11.32
N THR A 19 4.64 -1.18 -10.43
CA THR A 19 3.97 0.12 -10.30
C THR A 19 4.99 1.22 -9.93
N CYS A 20 5.94 0.93 -9.05
CA CYS A 20 7.04 1.86 -8.75
C CYS A 20 7.91 2.13 -9.98
N LEU A 21 8.31 1.07 -10.68
CA LEU A 21 9.13 1.17 -11.87
C LEU A 21 8.43 1.96 -12.98
N SER A 22 7.12 1.76 -13.19
CA SER A 22 6.37 2.53 -14.19
C SER A 22 6.38 4.02 -13.86
N LEU A 23 6.26 4.41 -12.59
CA LEU A 23 6.36 5.82 -12.19
C LEU A 23 7.76 6.39 -12.48
N ILE A 24 8.82 5.64 -12.17
CA ILE A 24 10.20 6.06 -12.47
C ILE A 24 10.37 6.26 -13.97
N VAL A 25 9.92 5.31 -14.78
CA VAL A 25 10.03 5.37 -16.25
C VAL A 25 9.22 6.55 -16.80
N PHE A 26 8.02 6.81 -16.26
CA PHE A 26 7.21 7.96 -16.63
C PHE A 26 7.98 9.29 -16.48
N TYR A 27 8.70 9.48 -15.38
CA TYR A 27 9.50 10.70 -15.17
C TYR A 27 10.78 10.79 -16.01
N ILE A 28 11.15 9.74 -16.75
CA ILE A 28 12.34 9.73 -17.61
C ILE A 28 11.96 9.86 -19.09
N VAL A 29 10.95 9.11 -19.54
CA VAL A 29 10.59 9.01 -20.97
C VAL A 29 9.13 9.35 -21.27
N GLU A 30 8.33 9.73 -20.27
CA GLU A 30 6.90 10.03 -20.41
C GLU A 30 6.08 8.88 -21.02
N GLY A 31 4.95 9.17 -21.67
CA GLY A 31 4.11 8.17 -22.34
C GLY A 31 3.11 7.46 -21.42
N PRO A 32 2.69 6.22 -21.71
CA PRO A 32 1.58 5.56 -21.02
C PRO A 32 1.92 5.12 -19.58
N PHE A 33 3.17 5.30 -19.14
CA PHE A 33 3.64 4.78 -17.86
C PHE A 33 3.00 5.45 -16.64
N GLY A 34 2.50 6.69 -16.78
CA GLY A 34 1.66 7.35 -15.77
C GLY A 34 0.36 6.57 -15.55
N ALA A 35 -0.41 6.36 -16.62
CA ALA A 35 -1.64 5.56 -16.55
C ALA A 35 -1.39 4.12 -16.06
N ILE A 36 -0.28 3.49 -16.43
CA ILE A 36 0.12 2.18 -15.92
C ILE A 36 0.39 2.25 -14.41
N ASN A 37 1.03 3.31 -13.91
CA ASN A 37 1.21 3.53 -12.48
C ASN A 37 -0.15 3.66 -11.76
N ASP A 38 -1.09 4.42 -12.31
CA ASP A 38 -2.40 4.63 -11.71
C ASP A 38 -3.22 3.33 -11.64
N VAL A 39 -3.26 2.56 -12.73
CA VAL A 39 -3.85 1.21 -12.71
C VAL A 39 -3.14 0.32 -11.70
N GLY A 40 -1.81 0.40 -11.66
CA GLY A 40 -0.97 -0.33 -10.70
C GLY A 40 -1.31 0.01 -9.24
N ASN A 41 -1.61 1.27 -8.94
CA ASN A 41 -2.03 1.71 -7.60
C ASN A 41 -3.39 1.14 -7.20
N ALA A 42 -4.38 1.20 -8.09
CA ALA A 42 -5.69 0.60 -7.85
C ALA A 42 -5.58 -0.91 -7.59
N VAL A 43 -4.84 -1.62 -8.44
CA VAL A 43 -4.60 -3.07 -8.28
C VAL A 43 -3.85 -3.34 -6.97
N LEU A 44 -2.82 -2.57 -6.64
CA LEU A 44 -2.07 -2.70 -5.40
C LEU A 44 -2.96 -2.52 -4.17
N GLY A 45 -3.87 -1.54 -4.18
CA GLY A 45 -4.87 -1.33 -3.14
C GLY A 45 -5.77 -2.57 -2.95
N VAL A 46 -6.36 -3.08 -4.03
CA VAL A 46 -7.23 -4.27 -4.00
C VAL A 46 -6.48 -5.51 -3.49
N LEU A 47 -5.26 -5.74 -3.98
CA LEU A 47 -4.42 -6.86 -3.52
C LEU A 47 -4.07 -6.72 -2.04
N SER A 48 -3.89 -5.50 -1.54
CA SER A 48 -3.62 -5.23 -0.12
C SER A 48 -4.82 -5.56 0.78
N ALA A 49 -6.04 -5.21 0.36
CA ALA A 49 -7.25 -5.65 1.05
C ALA A 49 -7.39 -7.19 1.02
N GLY A 50 -7.06 -7.81 -0.11
CA GLY A 50 -6.98 -9.27 -0.23
C GLY A 50 -5.98 -9.89 0.76
N LEU A 51 -4.79 -9.28 0.91
CA LEU A 51 -3.79 -9.71 1.90
C LEU A 51 -4.30 -9.57 3.32
N ALA A 52 -4.99 -8.46 3.63
CA ALA A 52 -5.61 -8.25 4.94
C ALA A 52 -6.62 -9.34 5.28
N TRP A 53 -7.54 -9.59 4.36
CA TRP A 53 -8.55 -10.62 4.48
C TRP A 53 -7.93 -12.02 4.63
N MET A 54 -7.00 -12.38 3.75
CA MET A 54 -6.37 -13.70 3.75
C MET A 54 -5.50 -13.94 4.97
N SER A 55 -4.86 -12.90 5.51
CA SER A 55 -4.09 -12.98 6.75
C SER A 55 -5.02 -13.26 7.94
N TRP A 56 -6.12 -12.52 8.05
CA TRP A 56 -7.14 -12.73 9.09
C TRP A 56 -7.74 -14.14 9.00
N ARG A 57 -8.18 -14.56 7.81
CA ARG A 57 -8.70 -15.92 7.57
C ARG A 57 -7.66 -16.99 7.92
N SER A 58 -6.38 -16.75 7.64
CA SER A 58 -5.29 -17.70 7.92
C SER A 58 -4.89 -17.78 9.41
N GLY A 59 -5.62 -17.09 10.30
CA GLY A 59 -5.45 -17.16 11.75
C GLY A 59 -4.57 -16.04 12.32
N ALA A 60 -4.29 -14.97 11.58
CA ALA A 60 -3.64 -13.80 12.17
C ALA A 60 -4.56 -13.21 13.25
N ARG A 61 -4.04 -13.01 14.46
CA ARG A 61 -4.77 -12.44 15.61
C ARG A 61 -4.91 -10.92 15.48
N CYS A 62 -5.36 -10.43 14.34
CA CYS A 62 -5.63 -9.01 14.10
C CYS A 62 -7.16 -8.78 14.18
N PRO A 63 -7.64 -7.75 14.89
CA PRO A 63 -9.07 -7.45 14.95
C PRO A 63 -9.64 -7.24 13.56
N ALA A 64 -10.85 -7.75 13.32
CA ALA A 64 -11.54 -7.62 12.04
C ALA A 64 -11.71 -6.15 11.61
N ALA A 65 -11.79 -5.22 12.57
CA ALA A 65 -11.83 -3.78 12.30
C ALA A 65 -10.65 -3.30 11.44
N PHE A 66 -9.43 -3.82 11.65
CA PHE A 66 -8.26 -3.44 10.85
C PHE A 66 -8.33 -4.00 9.42
N VAL A 67 -8.97 -5.17 9.23
CA VAL A 67 -9.26 -5.68 7.88
C VAL A 67 -10.26 -4.76 7.17
N GLY A 68 -11.28 -4.27 7.89
CA GLY A 68 -12.20 -3.25 7.41
C GLY A 68 -11.48 -1.95 7.04
N ILE A 69 -10.56 -1.46 7.87
CA ILE A 69 -9.73 -0.28 7.59
C ILE A 69 -8.91 -0.48 6.31
N ALA A 70 -8.30 -1.65 6.10
CA ALA A 70 -7.58 -1.94 4.86
C ALA A 70 -8.49 -1.95 3.63
N ALA A 71 -9.72 -2.46 3.77
CA ALA A 71 -10.71 -2.47 2.68
C ALA A 71 -11.16 -1.04 2.32
N VAL A 72 -11.42 -0.19 3.32
CA VAL A 72 -11.72 1.24 3.10
C VAL A 72 -10.53 1.95 2.45
N GLY A 73 -9.30 1.68 2.93
CA GLY A 73 -8.08 2.22 2.33
C GLY A 73 -7.91 1.81 0.86
N ALA A 74 -8.20 0.55 0.53
CA ALA A 74 -8.20 0.07 -0.84
C ALA A 74 -9.24 0.77 -1.72
N ALA A 75 -10.47 0.96 -1.23
CA ALA A 75 -11.50 1.70 -1.95
C ALA A 75 -11.08 3.15 -2.23
N ILE A 76 -10.53 3.84 -1.23
CA ILE A 76 -10.00 5.22 -1.38
C ILE A 76 -8.85 5.26 -2.39
N THR A 77 -7.96 4.26 -2.37
CA THR A 77 -6.87 4.15 -3.34
C THR A 77 -7.41 4.01 -4.77
N VAL A 78 -8.41 3.16 -4.97
CA VAL A 78 -9.07 2.99 -6.28
C VAL A 78 -9.74 4.29 -6.72
N VAL A 79 -10.39 5.02 -5.81
CA VAL A 79 -10.96 6.34 -6.11
C VAL A 79 -9.86 7.31 -6.54
N GLY A 80 -8.74 7.39 -5.82
CA GLY A 80 -7.60 8.22 -6.20
C GLY A 80 -7.09 7.89 -7.61
N SER A 81 -6.86 6.62 -7.92
CA SER A 81 -6.46 6.21 -9.28
C SER A 81 -7.51 6.53 -10.34
N TYR A 82 -8.79 6.38 -10.03
CA TYR A 82 -9.88 6.73 -10.94
C TYR A 82 -9.93 8.23 -11.25
N LEU A 83 -9.64 9.09 -10.26
CA LEU A 83 -9.66 10.55 -10.46
C LEU A 83 -8.66 11.01 -11.53
N VAL A 84 -7.44 10.43 -11.56
CA VAL A 84 -6.46 10.71 -12.62
C VAL A 84 -6.92 10.12 -13.94
N LEU A 85 -7.30 8.83 -13.94
CA LEU A 85 -7.63 8.10 -15.17
C LEU A 85 -8.89 8.60 -15.89
N SER A 86 -9.77 9.30 -15.18
CA SER A 86 -10.98 9.91 -15.74
C SER A 86 -10.81 11.40 -16.07
N ASP A 87 -9.59 11.94 -15.93
CA ASP A 87 -9.28 13.36 -16.09
C ASP A 87 -10.15 14.29 -15.20
N ALA A 88 -10.71 13.76 -14.10
CA ALA A 88 -11.55 14.52 -13.19
C ALA A 88 -10.73 15.49 -12.33
N THR A 89 -9.48 15.13 -12.02
CA THR A 89 -8.50 15.97 -11.32
C THR A 89 -7.11 15.75 -11.92
N GLY A 90 -6.18 16.65 -11.62
CA GLY A 90 -4.76 16.43 -11.84
C GLY A 90 -4.20 15.29 -10.99
N PHE A 91 -2.96 14.90 -11.33
CA PHE A 91 -2.25 13.82 -10.65
C PHE A 91 -1.97 14.12 -9.18
N PHE A 92 -1.87 15.39 -8.81
CA PHE A 92 -1.45 15.78 -7.47
C PHE A 92 -2.57 15.49 -6.46
N LEU A 93 -3.78 16.02 -6.67
CA LEU A 93 -4.91 15.79 -5.75
C LEU A 93 -5.24 14.30 -5.65
N ALA A 94 -5.30 13.63 -6.79
CA ALA A 94 -5.53 12.20 -6.85
C ALA A 94 -4.43 11.37 -6.15
N GLY A 95 -3.18 11.82 -6.24
CA GLY A 95 -2.06 11.27 -5.50
C GLY A 95 -2.22 11.45 -3.98
N LEU A 96 -2.70 12.61 -3.52
CA LEU A 96 -3.02 12.83 -2.10
C LEU A 96 -4.11 11.86 -1.63
N VAL A 97 -5.19 11.70 -2.40
CA VAL A 97 -6.29 10.75 -2.12
C VAL A 97 -5.75 9.32 -2.03
N SER A 98 -4.97 8.89 -3.02
CA SER A 98 -4.36 7.57 -3.05
C SER A 98 -3.43 7.33 -1.85
N SER A 99 -2.63 8.32 -1.49
CA SER A 99 -1.71 8.29 -0.34
C SER A 99 -2.45 8.11 0.99
N VAL A 100 -3.60 8.77 1.19
CA VAL A 100 -4.46 8.54 2.37
C VAL A 100 -5.05 7.13 2.36
N GLY A 101 -5.47 6.62 1.19
CA GLY A 101 -5.93 5.24 1.04
C GLY A 101 -4.86 4.22 1.47
N PHE A 102 -3.62 4.40 0.99
CA PHE A 102 -2.49 3.59 1.42
C PHE A 102 -2.12 3.77 2.89
N ALA A 103 -2.30 4.96 3.48
CA ALA A 103 -2.08 5.17 4.91
C ALA A 103 -2.98 4.28 5.77
N LEU A 104 -4.26 4.12 5.40
CA LEU A 104 -5.19 3.20 6.07
C LEU A 104 -4.75 1.74 5.92
N ILE A 105 -4.27 1.34 4.73
CA ILE A 105 -3.65 0.00 4.53
C ILE A 105 -2.41 -0.16 5.44
N GLY A 106 -1.61 0.91 5.60
CA GLY A 106 -0.48 0.96 6.52
C GLY A 106 -0.87 0.71 7.97
N VAL A 107 -2.01 1.25 8.42
CA VAL A 107 -2.56 0.99 9.77
C VAL A 107 -2.85 -0.50 9.97
N TRP A 108 -3.47 -1.15 8.99
CA TRP A 108 -3.65 -2.61 9.03
C TRP A 108 -2.29 -3.35 9.09
N LEU A 109 -1.32 -2.92 8.28
CA LEU A 109 0.00 -3.55 8.23
C LEU A 109 0.72 -3.44 9.59
N ILE A 110 0.60 -2.31 10.28
CA ILE A 110 1.07 -2.13 11.65
C ILE A 110 0.36 -3.13 12.58
N ALA A 111 -0.97 -3.16 12.55
CA ALA A 111 -1.77 -3.98 13.44
C ALA A 111 -1.48 -5.49 13.29
N VAL A 112 -1.42 -5.99 12.06
CA VAL A 112 -1.17 -7.41 11.79
C VAL A 112 0.23 -7.83 12.25
N ASN A 113 1.24 -6.95 12.11
CA ASN A 113 2.60 -7.23 12.56
C ASN A 113 2.77 -7.02 14.08
N HIS A 114 2.00 -6.13 14.71
CA HIS A 114 2.01 -5.95 16.16
C HIS A 114 1.37 -7.15 16.88
N TRP A 115 0.20 -7.61 16.44
CA TRP A 115 -0.59 -8.60 17.19
C TRP A 115 -0.23 -10.05 16.83
N SER A 116 0.28 -10.32 15.63
CA SER A 116 0.77 -11.67 15.27
C SER A 116 2.06 -12.06 16.00
N ALA A 117 2.64 -11.15 16.80
CA ALA A 117 3.85 -11.36 17.58
C ALA A 117 3.68 -12.27 18.82
N ALA A 118 2.44 -12.48 19.28
CA ALA A 118 2.17 -13.10 20.58
C ALA A 118 2.33 -14.63 20.61
N ASP A 119 2.12 -15.36 19.50
CA ASP A 119 1.95 -16.82 19.54
C ASP A 119 2.67 -17.62 18.44
N SER A 120 3.48 -16.98 17.59
CA SER A 120 4.29 -17.72 16.62
C SER A 120 5.64 -17.03 16.42
N PRO A 121 6.76 -17.76 16.52
CA PRO A 121 8.10 -17.23 16.27
C PRO A 121 8.29 -17.02 14.76
N GLY A 122 7.55 -16.09 14.17
CA GLY A 122 7.90 -15.52 12.89
C GLY A 122 9.24 -14.79 13.01
N PRO A 123 10.02 -14.66 11.92
CA PRO A 123 11.29 -13.96 11.98
C PRO A 123 11.08 -12.53 12.49
N ARG A 124 11.68 -12.15 13.62
CA ARG A 124 11.60 -10.79 14.21
C ARG A 124 11.84 -9.69 13.16
N ARG A 125 12.72 -9.98 12.19
CA ARG A 125 13.03 -9.10 11.05
C ARG A 125 11.84 -8.85 10.12
N LEU A 126 11.02 -9.87 9.83
CA LEU A 126 9.81 -9.72 9.00
C LEU A 126 8.79 -8.81 9.70
N ARG A 127 8.61 -9.01 11.02
CA ARG A 127 7.74 -8.19 11.85
C ARG A 127 8.18 -6.72 11.85
N THR A 128 9.44 -6.46 12.16
CA THR A 128 9.99 -5.10 12.17
C THR A 128 9.87 -4.45 10.80
N ALA A 129 10.14 -5.19 9.72
CA ALA A 129 9.96 -4.67 8.36
C ALA A 129 8.51 -4.25 8.08
N GLY A 130 7.52 -5.04 8.52
CA GLY A 130 6.11 -4.71 8.34
C GLY A 130 5.66 -3.50 9.16
N LEU A 131 6.13 -3.40 10.41
CA LEU A 131 5.87 -2.23 11.25
C LEU A 131 6.46 -0.95 10.64
N VAL A 132 7.71 -1.01 10.18
CA VAL A 132 8.37 0.14 9.54
C VAL A 132 7.67 0.51 8.24
N ALA A 133 7.34 -0.47 7.39
CA ALA A 133 6.59 -0.21 6.16
C ALA A 133 5.25 0.48 6.44
N GLY A 134 4.46 -0.06 7.37
CA GLY A 134 3.16 0.51 7.72
C GLY A 134 3.26 1.89 8.37
N ALA A 135 4.27 2.12 9.21
CA ALA A 135 4.51 3.44 9.82
C ALA A 135 4.89 4.50 8.77
N VAL A 136 5.74 4.15 7.80
CA VAL A 136 6.07 5.04 6.68
C VAL A 136 4.83 5.32 5.83
N MET A 137 4.03 4.30 5.50
CA MET A 137 2.76 4.49 4.77
C MET A 137 1.79 5.40 5.52
N ALA A 138 1.71 5.29 6.85
CA ALA A 138 0.82 6.10 7.68
C ALA A 138 1.14 7.61 7.62
N LEU A 139 2.35 8.01 7.21
CA LEU A 139 2.66 9.41 6.91
C LEU A 139 1.74 10.00 5.83
N GLY A 140 1.09 9.17 5.01
CA GLY A 140 0.13 9.61 4.01
C GLY A 140 -1.09 10.33 4.61
N PHE A 141 -1.40 10.14 5.90
CA PHE A 141 -2.45 10.94 6.57
C PHE A 141 -2.13 12.43 6.64
N ILE A 142 -0.84 12.80 6.56
CA ILE A 142 -0.42 14.19 6.46
C ILE A 142 -1.08 14.87 5.25
N ASN A 143 -1.41 14.11 4.19
CA ASN A 143 -2.03 14.61 2.96
C ASN A 143 -3.53 14.92 3.07
N ALA A 144 -4.20 14.51 4.14
CA ALA A 144 -5.65 14.68 4.30
C ALA A 144 -6.14 16.15 4.23
N PRO A 145 -5.47 17.14 4.87
CA PRO A 145 -5.87 18.54 4.75
C PRO A 145 -5.80 19.06 3.31
N GLY A 146 -4.84 18.58 2.51
CA GLY A 146 -4.66 19.00 1.12
C GLY A 146 -5.79 18.53 0.22
N ILE A 147 -6.36 17.36 0.51
CA ILE A 147 -7.57 16.86 -0.14
C ILE A 147 -8.76 17.78 0.19
N ALA A 148 -8.94 18.13 1.48
CA ALA A 148 -10.03 19.02 1.90
C ALA A 148 -9.91 20.43 1.30
N MET A 149 -8.68 20.87 1.02
CA MET A 149 -8.38 22.14 0.35
C MET A 149 -8.46 22.06 -1.18
N GLY A 150 -8.69 20.88 -1.76
CA GLY A 150 -8.71 20.70 -3.22
C GLY A 150 -7.38 21.00 -3.90
N LEU A 151 -6.25 20.75 -3.23
CA LEU A 151 -4.93 21.04 -3.76
C LEU A 151 -4.60 20.12 -4.93
N ASP A 152 -4.53 20.68 -6.12
CA ASP A 152 -4.28 19.93 -7.36
C ASP A 152 -3.07 20.44 -8.18
N GLY A 153 -2.49 21.58 -7.79
CA GLY A 153 -1.25 22.08 -8.34
C GLY A 153 -0.05 21.75 -7.44
N MET A 154 0.87 20.91 -7.93
CA MET A 154 2.11 20.59 -7.20
C MET A 154 2.99 21.83 -6.98
N ASP A 155 3.04 22.75 -7.95
CA ASP A 155 3.90 23.94 -7.90
C ASP A 155 3.53 24.92 -6.78
N THR A 156 2.27 24.89 -6.37
CA THR A 156 1.73 25.73 -5.29
C THR A 156 1.49 24.96 -4.00
N ALA A 157 1.90 23.68 -3.95
CA ALA A 157 1.61 22.81 -2.84
C ALA A 157 2.37 23.25 -1.57
N PRO A 158 1.70 23.33 -0.41
CA PRO A 158 2.36 23.60 0.85
C PRO A 158 3.47 22.57 1.15
N ALA A 159 4.58 23.04 1.74
CA ALA A 159 5.77 22.21 2.00
C ALA A 159 5.48 20.92 2.80
N TRP A 160 4.46 20.93 3.66
CA TRP A 160 4.08 19.76 4.45
C TRP A 160 3.58 18.59 3.59
N THR A 161 3.03 18.84 2.39
CA THR A 161 2.56 17.78 1.47
C THR A 161 3.71 16.88 1.01
N PHE A 162 4.93 17.43 0.88
CA PHE A 162 6.12 16.67 0.56
C PHE A 162 6.56 15.73 1.69
N LEU A 163 6.26 16.07 2.95
CA LEU A 163 6.46 15.12 4.07
C LEU A 163 5.54 13.91 3.94
N GLY A 164 4.28 14.13 3.53
CA GLY A 164 3.37 13.05 3.14
C GLY A 164 3.86 12.26 1.94
N GLY A 165 4.64 12.88 1.04
CA GLY A 165 5.30 12.22 -0.10
C GLY A 165 6.22 11.05 0.29
N PHE A 166 6.84 11.08 1.49
CA PHE A 166 7.64 9.94 1.96
C PHE A 166 6.83 8.64 2.16
N SER A 167 5.51 8.75 2.32
CA SER A 167 4.63 7.57 2.41
C SER A 167 4.72 6.65 1.20
N TRP A 168 5.03 7.19 0.02
CA TRP A 168 5.19 6.44 -1.21
C TRP A 168 6.36 5.45 -1.14
N ALA A 169 7.43 5.74 -0.38
CA ALA A 169 8.50 4.77 -0.15
C ALA A 169 7.99 3.55 0.63
N GLY A 170 7.08 3.77 1.58
CA GLY A 170 6.36 2.71 2.28
C GLY A 170 5.53 1.85 1.32
N THR A 171 4.72 2.51 0.48
CA THR A 171 3.80 1.87 -0.48
C THR A 171 4.52 1.11 -1.59
N TYR A 172 5.53 1.71 -2.21
CA TYR A 172 6.16 1.18 -3.43
C TYR A 172 7.36 0.27 -3.17
N LEU A 173 8.04 0.42 -2.04
CA LEU A 173 9.26 -0.34 -1.77
C LEU A 173 9.08 -1.23 -0.53
N LEU A 174 8.82 -0.63 0.63
CA LEU A 174 8.90 -1.37 1.89
C LEU A 174 7.79 -2.43 2.01
N PHE A 175 6.56 -2.08 1.67
CA PHE A 175 5.42 -3.00 1.76
C PHE A 175 5.47 -4.13 0.71
N PRO A 176 5.78 -3.88 -0.57
CA PRO A 176 6.00 -4.95 -1.56
C PRO A 176 7.14 -5.89 -1.17
N ILE A 177 8.26 -5.36 -0.68
CA ILE A 177 9.38 -6.18 -0.17
C ILE A 177 8.95 -7.00 1.04
N TRP A 178 8.19 -6.44 1.97
CA TRP A 178 7.61 -7.18 3.10
C TRP A 178 6.70 -8.32 2.61
N SER A 179 5.87 -8.07 1.61
CA SER A 179 4.97 -9.06 1.00
C SER A 179 5.74 -10.24 0.40
N LEU A 180 6.81 -9.97 -0.36
CA LEU A 180 7.71 -11.01 -0.88
C LEU A 180 8.40 -11.81 0.24
N ARG A 181 8.81 -11.15 1.32
CA ARG A 181 9.41 -11.83 2.48
C ARG A 181 8.39 -12.66 3.25
N LEU A 182 7.14 -12.20 3.37
CA LEU A 182 6.04 -12.97 3.94
C LEU A 182 5.81 -14.25 3.15
N ALA A 183 5.75 -14.16 1.81
CA ALA A 183 5.59 -15.33 0.95
C ALA A 183 6.70 -16.39 1.15
N ARG A 184 7.95 -15.94 1.35
CA ARG A 184 9.09 -16.83 1.61
C ARG A 184 9.05 -17.46 3.01
N ALA A 185 8.51 -16.76 4.00
CA ALA A 185 8.41 -17.24 5.37
C ALA A 185 7.27 -18.24 5.58
N LEU A 186 6.30 -18.32 4.67
CA LEU A 186 5.24 -19.31 4.72
C LEU A 186 5.79 -20.71 4.38
N PRO A 187 5.51 -21.75 5.19
CA PRO A 187 6.03 -23.09 4.95
C PRO A 187 5.68 -23.62 3.55
N ARG A 188 6.69 -23.99 2.77
CA ARG A 188 6.52 -24.86 1.60
C ARG A 188 6.51 -26.29 2.13
N ARG A 189 5.41 -27.03 1.96
CA ARG A 189 5.46 -28.47 2.23
C ARG A 189 6.39 -29.11 1.20
N GLN A 190 7.44 -29.77 1.68
CA GLN A 190 8.07 -30.87 0.96
C GLN A 190 6.96 -31.88 0.63
N GLY A 191 6.85 -32.21 -0.66
CA GLY A 191 5.96 -33.26 -1.14
C GLY A 191 6.47 -34.62 -0.70
#